data_AF-A0A2G2G6N4-F1
#
_entry.id   AF-A0A2G2G6N4-F1
#
_cell.length_a   1.000
_cell.length_b   1.000
_cell.length_c   1.000
_cell.angle_alpha   90.00
_cell.angle_beta   90.00
_cell.angle_gamma   90.00
#
_symmetry.space_group_name_H-M   'P 1'
#
loop_
_entity.id
_entity.type
_entity.pdbx_description
1 polymer ?
#
loop_
_entity_poly.entity_id
_entity_poly.type
_entity_poly.pdbx_seq_one_letter_code
_entity_poly.pdbx_strand_id
1 'polypeptide(L)'
;MENDNHASRLHSILESGMSIPRGSNCRDAWRKLLNTKEEALLMSRLGKVMELTSLIIKDVENNPSALKSSKHWSAQVTKAFMTQNLNDQWSGFIAHIDSHSLNYLHMTADFIQSNSHKEIISDSKLQEIREQVDALYKEVLSSELDEGIKEYLYRTLQKLLVSIDEYFITGVNPIIDSVDQVIGHIVTDEPFRVELKKRCSCGKKYY
;
A
#
# COMPACT_ATOMS: atom_id res chain seq x y z
N MET A 1 8.20 1.69 11.36
CA MET A 1 7.64 0.32 11.33
C MET A 1 8.78 -0.64 11.58
N GLU A 2 8.61 -1.57 12.53
CA GLU A 2 9.62 -2.61 12.83
C GLU A 2 9.47 -3.87 11.97
N ASN A 3 8.31 -4.06 11.33
CA ASN A 3 7.94 -5.22 10.52
C ASN A 3 7.21 -4.76 9.24
N ASP A 4 7.46 -5.39 8.08
CA ASP A 4 6.79 -5.07 6.80
C ASP A 4 5.86 -6.20 6.33
N ASN A 5 4.75 -6.36 7.04
CA ASN A 5 3.69 -7.32 6.72
C ASN A 5 2.28 -6.72 6.89
N HIS A 6 1.25 -7.40 6.37
CA HIS A 6 -0.12 -6.89 6.36
C HIS A 6 -0.63 -6.56 7.78
N ALA A 7 -0.30 -7.39 8.77
CA ALA A 7 -0.73 -7.20 10.15
C ALA A 7 -0.07 -5.99 10.80
N SER A 8 1.22 -5.76 10.53
CA SER A 8 1.96 -4.60 11.02
C SER A 8 1.41 -3.29 10.47
N ARG A 9 1.02 -3.29 9.19
CA ARG A 9 0.39 -2.13 8.54
C ARG A 9 -0.98 -1.82 9.14
N LEU A 10 -1.83 -2.82 9.27
CA LEU A 10 -3.13 -2.65 9.93
C LEU A 10 -2.98 -2.20 11.38
N HIS A 11 -2.05 -2.80 12.14
CA HIS A 11 -1.76 -2.43 13.52
C HIS A 11 -1.37 -0.95 13.63
N SER A 12 -0.39 -0.52 12.82
CA SER A 12 0.11 0.86 12.83
C SER A 12 -0.99 1.88 12.51
N ILE A 13 -1.87 1.55 11.55
CA ILE A 13 -3.03 2.40 11.19
C ILE A 13 -4.02 2.50 12.35
N LEU A 14 -4.39 1.35 12.95
CA LEU A 14 -5.34 1.33 14.06
C LEU A 14 -4.79 2.03 15.31
N GLU A 15 -3.53 1.79 15.65
CA GLU A 15 -2.84 2.44 16.77
C GLU A 15 -2.77 3.97 16.60
N SER A 16 -2.42 4.43 15.39
CA SER A 16 -2.49 5.85 15.04
C SER A 16 -3.92 6.39 15.16
N GLY A 17 -4.91 5.59 14.76
CA GLY A 17 -6.33 5.92 14.88
C GLY A 17 -6.80 6.06 16.32
N MET A 18 -6.26 5.28 17.26
CA MET A 18 -6.57 5.40 18.69
C MET A 18 -6.09 6.71 19.30
N SER A 19 -5.08 7.34 18.69
CA SER A 19 -4.57 8.66 19.11
C SER A 19 -5.42 9.83 18.60
N ILE A 20 -6.41 9.58 17.73
CA ILE A 20 -7.31 10.62 17.23
C ILE A 20 -8.45 10.84 18.24
N PRO A 21 -8.78 12.10 18.59
CA PRO A 21 -9.87 12.38 19.53
C PRO A 21 -11.19 11.74 19.12
N ARG A 22 -11.88 11.10 20.07
CA ARG A 22 -13.13 10.35 19.84
C ARG A 22 -14.23 11.19 19.17
N GLY A 23 -14.28 12.49 19.47
CA GLY A 23 -15.27 13.41 18.91
C GLY A 23 -14.96 13.94 17.51
N SER A 24 -13.80 13.60 16.93
CA SER A 24 -13.43 14.00 15.57
C SER A 24 -14.42 13.44 14.55
N ASN A 25 -14.63 14.12 13.42
CA ASN A 25 -15.38 13.53 12.31
C ASN A 25 -14.64 12.31 11.76
N CYS A 26 -15.38 11.22 11.48
CA CYS A 26 -14.83 9.94 11.03
C CYS A 26 -14.11 10.06 9.67
N ARG A 27 -14.70 10.78 8.72
CA ARG A 27 -14.06 11.05 7.41
C ARG A 27 -12.74 11.79 7.57
N ASP A 28 -12.69 12.81 8.42
CA ASP A 28 -11.46 13.59 8.63
C ASP A 28 -10.38 12.79 9.37
N ALA A 29 -10.76 11.91 10.28
CA ALA A 29 -9.85 10.95 10.90
C ALA A 29 -9.20 10.06 9.84
N TRP A 30 -9.99 9.48 8.93
CA TRP A 30 -9.46 8.66 7.85
C TRP A 30 -8.61 9.46 6.85
N ARG A 31 -8.99 10.69 6.50
CA ARG A 31 -8.16 11.56 5.65
C ARG A 31 -6.77 11.79 6.24
N LYS A 32 -6.70 11.99 7.57
CA LYS A 32 -5.44 12.11 8.29
C LYS A 32 -4.63 10.82 8.26
N LEU A 33 -5.25 9.68 8.60
CA LEU A 33 -4.57 8.37 8.62
C LEU A 33 -4.09 7.92 7.24
N LEU A 34 -4.85 8.24 6.19
CA LEU A 34 -4.60 7.78 4.83
C LEU A 34 -3.96 8.85 3.95
N ASN A 35 -3.48 9.95 4.54
CA ASN A 35 -2.78 11.04 3.87
C ASN A 35 -3.42 11.48 2.54
N THR A 36 -4.72 11.80 2.58
CA THR A 36 -5.46 12.22 1.38
C THR A 36 -6.51 13.27 1.72
N LYS A 37 -6.72 14.21 0.78
CA LYS A 37 -7.82 15.18 0.82
C LYS A 37 -8.92 14.83 -0.19
N GLU A 38 -8.58 14.04 -1.22
CA GLU A 38 -9.47 13.67 -2.31
C GLU A 38 -10.40 12.53 -1.89
N GLU A 39 -11.70 12.69 -2.11
CA GLU A 39 -12.72 11.73 -1.64
C GLU A 39 -12.62 10.37 -2.35
N ALA A 40 -12.39 10.37 -3.67
CA ALA A 40 -12.23 9.12 -4.42
C ALA A 40 -11.01 8.32 -3.94
N LEU A 41 -9.88 9.02 -3.69
CA LEU A 41 -8.67 8.40 -3.16
C LEU A 41 -8.87 7.92 -1.72
N LEU A 42 -9.62 8.67 -0.91
CA LEU A 42 -10.02 8.25 0.43
C LEU A 42 -10.76 6.91 0.40
N MET A 43 -11.79 6.79 -0.44
CA MET A 43 -12.56 5.54 -0.56
C MET A 43 -11.69 4.38 -1.07
N SER A 44 -10.82 4.64 -2.05
CA SER A 44 -9.89 3.63 -2.58
C SER A 44 -8.93 3.12 -1.51
N ARG A 45 -8.26 4.02 -0.78
CA ARG A 45 -7.33 3.66 0.30
C ARG A 45 -8.04 2.98 1.46
N LEU A 46 -9.23 3.44 1.84
CA LEU A 46 -10.03 2.79 2.89
C LEU A 46 -10.37 1.34 2.51
N GLY A 47 -10.75 1.10 1.25
CA GLY A 47 -10.96 -0.26 0.74
C GLY A 47 -9.72 -1.16 0.86
N LYS A 48 -8.54 -0.63 0.57
CA LYS A 48 -7.26 -1.35 0.74
C LYS A 48 -6.96 -1.65 2.21
N VAL A 49 -7.25 -0.72 3.12
CA VAL A 49 -7.11 -0.98 4.56
C VAL A 49 -8.07 -2.07 5.02
N MET A 50 -9.32 -2.07 4.54
CA MET A 50 -10.28 -3.13 4.84
C MET A 50 -9.79 -4.50 4.34
N GLU A 51 -9.21 -4.53 3.13
CA GLU A 51 -8.64 -5.74 2.52
C GLU A 51 -7.54 -6.37 3.37
N LEU A 52 -6.73 -5.57 4.09
CA LEU A 52 -5.68 -6.07 4.99
C LEU A 52 -6.21 -7.14 5.94
N THR A 53 -7.43 -7.00 6.47
CA THR A 53 -8.03 -8.00 7.36
C THR A 53 -8.06 -9.37 6.71
N SER A 54 -8.49 -9.44 5.43
CA SER A 54 -8.56 -10.71 4.69
C SER A 54 -7.18 -11.25 4.33
N LEU A 55 -6.22 -10.38 3.99
CA LEU A 55 -4.86 -10.76 3.65
C LEU A 55 -4.12 -11.34 4.86
N ILE A 56 -4.29 -10.74 6.05
CA ILE A 56 -3.71 -11.25 7.28
C ILE A 56 -4.25 -12.65 7.61
N ILE A 57 -5.55 -12.88 7.41
CA ILE A 57 -6.13 -14.21 7.64
C ILE A 57 -5.52 -15.24 6.69
N LYS A 58 -5.32 -14.89 5.42
CA LYS A 58 -4.61 -15.77 4.46
C LYS A 58 -3.17 -16.04 4.88
N ASP A 59 -2.45 -15.02 5.37
CA ASP A 59 -1.05 -15.18 5.83
C ASP A 59 -0.92 -16.19 6.98
N VAL A 60 -1.98 -16.38 7.79
CA VAL A 60 -1.96 -17.29 8.95
C VAL A 60 -2.85 -18.52 8.81
N GLU A 61 -3.54 -18.70 7.68
CA GLU A 61 -4.57 -19.75 7.53
C GLU A 61 -4.01 -21.16 7.68
N ASN A 62 -2.74 -21.36 7.28
CA ASN A 62 -2.03 -22.63 7.37
C ASN A 62 -1.49 -22.92 8.80
N ASN A 63 -1.67 -22.00 9.75
CA ASN A 63 -1.31 -22.20 11.15
C ASN A 63 -2.56 -22.15 12.05
N PRO A 64 -3.08 -23.30 12.52
CA PRO A 64 -4.32 -23.34 13.31
C PRO A 64 -4.29 -22.52 14.61
N SER A 65 -3.11 -22.40 15.26
CA SER A 65 -2.97 -21.64 16.49
C SER A 65 -3.04 -20.14 16.24
N ALA A 66 -2.32 -19.65 15.23
CA ALA A 66 -2.35 -18.26 14.80
C ALA A 66 -3.76 -17.88 14.29
N LEU A 67 -4.38 -18.74 13.47
CA LEU A 67 -5.74 -18.53 12.97
C LEU A 67 -6.79 -18.51 14.10
N LYS A 68 -6.64 -19.34 15.13
CA LYS A 68 -7.52 -19.30 16.30
C LYS A 68 -7.35 -17.99 17.07
N SER A 69 -6.11 -17.54 17.24
CA SER A 69 -5.77 -16.31 17.97
C SER A 69 -6.22 -15.05 17.23
N SER A 70 -6.35 -15.11 15.90
CA SER A 70 -6.80 -13.97 15.10
C SER A 70 -8.31 -13.71 15.10
N LYS A 71 -9.13 -14.66 15.57
CA LYS A 71 -10.60 -14.59 15.52
C LYS A 71 -11.18 -13.36 16.22
N HIS A 72 -10.66 -13.00 17.40
CA HIS A 72 -11.21 -11.88 18.17
C HIS A 72 -10.95 -10.55 17.46
N TRP A 73 -9.68 -10.24 17.19
CA TRP A 73 -9.32 -8.96 16.59
C TRP A 73 -9.93 -8.82 15.19
N SER A 74 -9.95 -9.89 14.38
CA SER A 74 -10.50 -9.83 13.02
C SER A 74 -12.00 -9.58 13.03
N ALA A 75 -12.75 -10.20 13.97
CA ALA A 75 -14.18 -9.95 14.13
C ALA A 75 -14.46 -8.50 14.57
N GLN A 76 -13.68 -7.97 15.52
CA GLN A 76 -13.83 -6.59 16.00
C GLN A 76 -13.51 -5.56 14.92
N VAL A 77 -12.38 -5.73 14.23
CA VAL A 77 -11.95 -4.83 13.15
C VAL A 77 -12.93 -4.88 11.98
N THR A 78 -13.38 -6.07 11.58
CA THR A 78 -14.41 -6.22 10.53
C THR A 78 -15.70 -5.52 10.94
N LYS A 79 -16.14 -5.71 12.18
CA LYS A 79 -17.33 -5.03 12.71
C LYS A 79 -17.17 -3.52 12.65
N ALA A 80 -16.04 -2.98 13.11
CA ALA A 80 -15.72 -1.56 13.06
C ALA A 80 -15.84 -1.00 11.64
N PHE A 81 -15.27 -1.69 10.65
CA PHE A 81 -15.34 -1.27 9.25
C PHE A 81 -16.77 -1.33 8.68
N MET A 82 -17.56 -2.33 9.07
CA MET A 82 -18.92 -2.52 8.56
C MET A 82 -19.97 -1.61 9.20
N THR A 83 -19.73 -1.15 10.45
CA THR A 83 -20.67 -0.29 11.19
C THR A 83 -20.28 1.18 11.20
N GLN A 84 -19.09 1.54 10.70
CA GLN A 84 -18.68 2.94 10.66
C GLN A 84 -19.63 3.78 9.81
N ASN A 85 -19.82 5.03 10.23
CA ASN A 85 -20.42 6.06 9.41
C ASN A 85 -19.41 7.20 9.24
N LEU A 86 -19.00 7.46 8.00
CA LEU A 86 -18.02 8.50 7.67
C LEU A 86 -18.50 9.91 8.02
N ASN A 87 -19.81 10.12 8.09
CA ASN A 87 -20.40 11.41 8.47
C ASN A 87 -20.53 11.59 9.99
N ASP A 88 -20.37 10.52 10.78
CA ASP A 88 -20.49 10.57 12.24
C ASP A 88 -19.14 10.80 12.92
N GLN A 89 -19.14 10.69 14.24
CA GLN A 89 -17.95 10.78 15.06
C GLN A 89 -17.07 9.53 14.93
N TRP A 90 -15.76 9.75 15.03
CA TRP A 90 -14.73 8.72 15.03
C TRP A 90 -14.94 7.66 16.11
N SER A 91 -15.54 8.05 17.23
CA SER A 91 -15.97 7.17 18.32
C SER A 91 -16.74 5.93 17.86
N GLY A 92 -17.55 6.03 16.78
CA GLY A 92 -18.28 4.89 16.23
C GLY A 92 -17.37 3.78 15.69
N PHE A 93 -16.24 4.14 15.09
CA PHE A 93 -15.25 3.18 14.60
C PHE A 93 -14.40 2.63 15.76
N ILE A 94 -13.74 3.50 16.53
CA ILE A 94 -12.78 3.07 17.56
C ILE A 94 -13.44 2.43 18.80
N ALA A 95 -14.75 2.57 19.00
CA ALA A 95 -15.44 1.86 20.09
C ALA A 95 -15.39 0.33 19.95
N HIS A 96 -15.17 -0.18 18.72
CA HIS A 96 -15.01 -1.60 18.46
C HIS A 96 -13.57 -2.10 18.63
N ILE A 97 -12.58 -1.20 18.65
CA ILE A 97 -11.16 -1.55 18.72
C ILE A 97 -10.69 -1.52 20.17
N ASP A 98 -10.73 -2.68 20.83
CA ASP A 98 -10.23 -2.84 22.19
C ASP A 98 -8.71 -3.10 22.25
N SER A 99 -8.11 -2.94 23.43
CA SER A 99 -6.68 -3.19 23.63
C SER A 99 -6.28 -4.64 23.34
N HIS A 100 -7.21 -5.58 23.54
CA HIS A 100 -6.99 -7.00 23.24
C HIS A 100 -6.84 -7.24 21.74
N SER A 101 -7.64 -6.54 20.93
CA SER A 101 -7.61 -6.58 19.47
C SER A 101 -6.28 -6.05 18.95
N LEU A 102 -5.81 -4.92 19.48
CA LEU A 102 -4.49 -4.37 19.12
C LEU A 102 -3.36 -5.32 19.52
N ASN A 103 -3.34 -5.80 20.77
CA ASN A 103 -2.30 -6.70 21.25
C ASN A 103 -2.24 -8.01 20.44
N TYR A 104 -3.39 -8.63 20.15
CA TYR A 104 -3.41 -9.85 19.34
C TYR A 104 -3.06 -9.61 17.88
N LEU A 105 -3.42 -8.46 17.32
CA LEU A 105 -2.98 -8.08 15.99
C LEU A 105 -1.45 -7.86 15.95
N HIS A 106 -0.87 -7.23 16.98
CA HIS A 106 0.58 -7.11 17.13
C HIS A 106 1.26 -8.47 17.21
N MET A 107 0.77 -9.39 18.04
CA MET A 107 1.30 -10.76 18.11
C MET A 107 1.18 -11.50 16.78
N THR A 108 0.09 -11.26 16.03
CA THR A 108 -0.09 -11.79 14.67
C THR A 108 0.98 -11.24 13.72
N ALA A 109 1.29 -9.95 13.83
CA ALA A 109 2.34 -9.29 13.07
C ALA A 109 3.73 -9.88 13.35
N ASP A 110 4.09 -10.08 14.62
CA ASP A 110 5.36 -10.70 15.02
C ASP A 110 5.46 -12.14 14.52
N PHE A 111 4.36 -12.90 14.63
CA PHE A 111 4.28 -14.25 14.10
C PHE A 111 4.52 -14.30 12.59
N ILE A 112 3.85 -13.44 11.80
CA ILE A 112 4.05 -13.38 10.34
C ILE A 112 5.50 -12.98 10.03
N GLN A 113 6.05 -11.98 10.72
CA GLN A 113 7.43 -11.54 10.48
C GLN A 113 8.44 -12.65 10.77
N SER A 114 8.28 -13.39 11.87
CA SER A 114 9.18 -14.49 12.25
C SER A 114 9.27 -15.60 11.18
N ASN A 115 8.25 -15.69 10.32
CA ASN A 115 8.16 -16.64 9.21
C ASN A 115 8.47 -15.99 7.84
N SER A 116 8.93 -14.74 7.82
CA SER A 116 9.18 -13.96 6.61
C SER A 116 10.63 -13.47 6.54
N HIS A 117 11.18 -13.45 5.33
CA HIS A 117 12.49 -12.86 5.02
C HIS A 117 12.38 -11.51 4.29
N LYS A 118 11.22 -10.84 4.35
CA LYS A 118 11.01 -9.58 3.63
C LYS A 118 11.80 -8.45 4.28
N GLU A 119 12.64 -7.80 3.48
CA GLU A 119 13.34 -6.57 3.88
C GLU A 119 12.39 -5.38 3.89
N ILE A 120 12.56 -4.51 4.88
CA ILE A 120 11.80 -3.28 5.02
C ILE A 120 12.47 -2.19 4.18
N ILE A 121 11.70 -1.52 3.34
CA ILE A 121 12.18 -0.32 2.63
C ILE A 121 12.04 0.87 3.59
N SER A 122 13.14 1.56 3.89
CA SER A 122 13.08 2.74 4.74
C SER A 122 12.34 3.89 4.05
N ASP A 123 11.68 4.75 4.83
CA ASP A 123 10.97 5.93 4.32
C ASP A 123 11.87 6.83 3.47
N SER A 124 13.13 7.00 3.88
CA SER A 124 14.12 7.77 3.13
C SER A 124 14.42 7.15 1.76
N LYS A 125 14.51 5.82 1.69
CA LYS A 125 14.76 5.11 0.43
C LYS A 125 13.53 5.13 -0.46
N LEU A 126 12.35 4.99 0.12
CA LEU A 126 11.09 5.08 -0.59
C LEU A 126 10.90 6.47 -1.21
N GLN A 127 11.23 7.53 -0.46
CA GLN A 127 11.20 8.91 -0.96
C GLN A 127 12.20 9.13 -2.10
N GLU A 128 13.43 8.61 -1.98
CA GLU A 128 14.43 8.68 -3.06
C GLU A 128 13.91 7.99 -4.35
N ILE A 129 13.33 6.79 -4.22
CA ILE A 129 12.74 6.07 -5.35
C ILE A 129 11.59 6.87 -5.96
N ARG A 130 10.71 7.43 -5.13
CA ARG A 130 9.59 8.26 -5.56
C ARG A 130 10.06 9.45 -6.41
N GLU A 131 11.09 10.15 -5.94
CA GLU A 131 11.66 11.32 -6.63
C GLU A 131 12.29 10.92 -7.97
N GLN A 132 12.99 9.78 -8.04
CA GLN A 132 13.55 9.26 -9.28
C GLN A 132 12.45 8.89 -10.29
N VAL A 133 11.36 8.25 -9.83
CA VAL A 133 10.23 7.88 -10.69
C VAL A 133 9.48 9.12 -11.18
N ASP A 134 9.28 10.13 -10.32
CA ASP A 134 8.64 11.39 -10.69
C ASP A 134 9.47 12.19 -11.70
N ALA A 135 10.79 12.22 -11.55
CA ALA A 135 11.70 12.81 -12.52
C ALA A 135 11.62 12.09 -13.88
N LEU A 136 11.63 10.76 -13.88
CA LEU A 136 11.48 9.96 -15.09
C LEU A 136 10.11 10.17 -15.76
N TYR A 137 9.05 10.28 -14.97
CA TYR A 137 7.70 10.57 -15.46
C TYR A 137 7.65 11.93 -16.19
N LYS A 138 8.27 12.95 -15.63
CA LYS A 138 8.39 14.29 -16.26
C LYS A 138 9.24 14.24 -17.53
N GLU A 139 10.33 13.48 -17.53
CA GLU A 139 11.19 13.28 -18.70
C GLU A 139 10.39 12.64 -19.86
N VAL A 140 9.66 11.55 -19.59
CA VAL A 140 8.82 10.86 -20.58
C VAL A 140 7.77 11.80 -21.16
N LEU A 141 7.11 12.61 -20.33
CA LEU A 141 6.13 13.60 -20.78
C LEU A 141 6.72 14.63 -21.76
N SER A 142 7.95 15.08 -21.50
CA SER A 142 8.66 16.05 -22.34
C SER A 142 9.42 15.43 -23.52
N SER A 143 9.43 14.11 -23.63
CA SER A 143 10.24 13.39 -24.63
C SER A 143 9.60 13.37 -26.02
N GLU A 144 10.43 13.20 -27.04
CA GLU A 144 10.01 12.96 -28.44
C GLU A 144 9.79 11.46 -28.72
N LEU A 145 9.33 10.69 -27.72
CA LEU A 145 8.96 9.29 -27.90
C LEU A 145 7.68 9.17 -28.73
N ASP A 146 7.52 8.04 -29.41
CA ASP A 146 6.27 7.67 -30.06
C ASP A 146 5.09 7.73 -29.07
N GLU A 147 3.93 8.18 -29.55
CA GLU A 147 2.77 8.46 -28.70
C GLU A 147 2.29 7.21 -27.94
N GLY A 148 2.30 6.04 -28.57
CA GLY A 148 1.89 4.79 -27.92
C GLY A 148 2.85 4.37 -26.81
N ILE A 149 4.15 4.56 -27.04
CA ILE A 149 5.21 4.27 -26.06
C ILE A 149 5.14 5.25 -24.89
N LYS A 150 4.96 6.54 -25.20
CA LYS A 150 4.81 7.61 -24.21
C LYS A 150 3.59 7.36 -23.33
N GLU A 151 2.44 7.01 -23.92
CA GLU A 151 1.22 6.70 -23.18
C GLU A 151 1.42 5.49 -22.25
N TYR A 152 2.06 4.43 -22.75
CA TYR A 152 2.35 3.24 -21.95
C TYR A 152 3.26 3.56 -20.74
N LEU A 153 4.37 4.25 -20.99
CA LEU A 153 5.33 4.63 -19.94
C LEU A 153 4.68 5.57 -18.92
N TYR A 154 3.93 6.56 -19.40
CA TYR A 154 3.16 7.48 -18.57
C TYR A 154 2.24 6.72 -17.61
N ARG A 155 1.40 5.81 -18.13
CA ARG A 155 0.47 5.03 -17.31
C ARG A 155 1.19 4.15 -16.30
N THR A 156 2.34 3.58 -16.68
CA THR A 156 3.08 2.65 -15.82
C THR A 156 3.83 3.38 -14.71
N LEU A 157 4.48 4.50 -15.03
CA LEU A 157 5.13 5.36 -14.03
C LEU A 157 4.12 5.97 -13.07
N GLN A 158 2.95 6.38 -13.55
CA GLN A 158 1.86 6.85 -12.69
C GLN A 158 1.40 5.76 -11.72
N LYS A 159 1.20 4.52 -12.19
CA LYS A 159 0.89 3.38 -11.31
C LYS A 159 1.98 3.14 -10.27
N LEU A 160 3.25 3.19 -10.68
CA LEU A 160 4.37 3.01 -9.78
C LEU A 160 4.42 4.09 -8.69
N LEU A 161 4.19 5.36 -9.05
CA LEU A 161 4.08 6.47 -8.08
C LEU A 161 2.94 6.23 -7.08
N VAL A 162 1.77 5.79 -7.55
CA VAL A 162 0.64 5.44 -6.67
C VAL A 162 1.00 4.30 -5.72
N SER A 163 1.62 3.23 -6.23
CA SER A 163 2.08 2.10 -5.40
C SER A 163 3.10 2.51 -4.34
N ILE A 164 3.99 3.46 -4.68
CA ILE A 164 4.95 4.03 -3.72
C ILE A 164 4.21 4.87 -2.66
N ASP A 165 3.30 5.75 -3.08
CA ASP A 165 2.52 6.60 -2.18
C ASP A 165 1.58 5.81 -1.25
N GLU A 166 1.27 4.56 -1.61
CA GLU A 166 0.41 3.65 -0.84
C GLU A 166 1.17 2.53 -0.14
N TYR A 167 2.51 2.54 -0.17
CA TYR A 167 3.37 1.53 0.47
C TYR A 167 2.99 1.27 1.93
N PHE A 168 2.61 2.31 2.69
CA PHE A 168 2.18 2.19 4.08
C PHE A 168 0.93 1.32 4.29
N ILE A 169 0.13 1.10 3.23
CA ILE A 169 -1.04 0.21 3.21
C ILE A 169 -0.68 -1.10 2.52
N THR A 170 -0.16 -1.05 1.29
CA THR A 170 -0.04 -2.22 0.42
C THR A 170 1.30 -2.94 0.49
N GLY A 171 2.33 -2.27 1.02
CA GLY A 171 3.70 -2.77 1.03
C GLY A 171 4.34 -2.81 -0.35
N VAL A 172 5.40 -3.62 -0.45
CA VAL A 172 6.28 -3.67 -1.63
C VAL A 172 5.67 -4.36 -2.85
N ASN A 173 4.69 -5.26 -2.69
CA ASN A 173 4.21 -6.10 -3.78
C ASN A 173 3.72 -5.30 -5.00
N PRO A 174 2.85 -4.27 -4.88
CA PRO A 174 2.40 -3.51 -6.05
C PRO A 174 3.52 -2.70 -6.74
N ILE A 175 4.59 -2.38 -6.01
CA ILE A 175 5.79 -1.73 -6.57
C ILE A 175 6.51 -2.74 -7.48
N ILE A 176 6.74 -3.96 -7.00
CA ILE A 176 7.35 -5.06 -7.77
C ILE A 176 6.49 -5.39 -8.99
N ASP A 177 5.18 -5.58 -8.82
CA ASP A 177 4.26 -5.90 -9.92
C ASP A 177 4.31 -4.84 -11.04
N SER A 178 4.44 -3.56 -10.66
CA SER A 178 4.55 -2.46 -11.62
C SER A 178 5.87 -2.52 -12.40
N VAL A 179 6.98 -2.90 -11.75
CA VAL A 179 8.29 -3.08 -12.39
C VAL A 179 8.27 -4.30 -13.31
N ASP A 180 7.74 -5.43 -12.85
CA ASP A 180 7.61 -6.66 -13.63
C ASP A 180 6.75 -6.43 -14.88
N GLN A 181 5.70 -5.60 -14.79
CA GLN A 181 4.90 -5.20 -15.94
C GLN A 181 5.74 -4.48 -17.01
N VAL A 182 6.64 -3.57 -16.62
CA VAL A 182 7.54 -2.87 -17.55
C VAL A 182 8.50 -3.85 -18.21
N ILE A 183 9.14 -4.70 -17.40
CA ILE A 183 10.11 -5.69 -17.90
C ILE A 183 9.43 -6.64 -18.87
N GLY A 184 8.24 -7.14 -18.53
CA GLY A 184 7.44 -7.99 -19.40
C GLY A 184 7.18 -7.32 -20.75
N HIS A 185 6.79 -6.06 -20.76
CA HIS A 185 6.54 -5.31 -21.99
C HIS A 185 7.80 -5.09 -22.83
N ILE A 186 8.95 -4.80 -22.20
CA ILE A 186 10.25 -4.70 -22.88
C ILE A 186 10.61 -6.02 -23.57
N VAL A 187 10.31 -7.15 -22.94
CA VAL A 187 10.65 -8.48 -23.49
C VAL A 187 9.72 -8.85 -24.64
N THR A 188 8.42 -8.53 -24.56
CA THR A 188 7.41 -9.00 -25.52
C THR A 188 7.14 -8.07 -26.70
N ASP A 189 7.46 -6.78 -26.59
CA ASP A 189 7.19 -5.78 -27.63
C ASP A 189 8.50 -5.27 -28.28
N GLU A 190 8.79 -5.80 -29.48
CA GLU A 190 9.99 -5.46 -30.25
C GLU A 190 10.06 -3.98 -30.66
N PRO A 191 9.02 -3.38 -31.27
CA PRO A 191 8.98 -1.93 -31.52
C PRO A 191 9.28 -1.09 -30.29
N PHE A 192 8.64 -1.40 -29.17
CA PHE A 192 8.83 -0.69 -27.90
C PHE A 192 10.29 -0.77 -27.43
N ARG A 193 10.88 -1.96 -27.44
CA ARG A 193 12.28 -2.19 -27.05
C ARG A 193 13.26 -1.44 -27.93
N VAL A 194 13.04 -1.42 -29.25
CA VAL A 194 13.92 -0.74 -30.21
C VAL A 194 13.88 0.77 -29.99
N GLU A 195 12.71 1.35 -29.74
CA GLU A 195 12.58 2.80 -29.54
C GLU A 195 13.21 3.26 -28.23
N LEU A 196 13.02 2.50 -27.13
CA LEU A 196 13.68 2.76 -25.85
C LEU A 196 15.21 2.79 -25.97
N LYS A 197 15.79 1.86 -26.75
CA LYS A 197 17.24 1.82 -27.01
C LYS A 197 17.76 3.04 -27.78
N LYS A 198 16.96 3.61 -28.68
CA LYS A 198 17.37 4.72 -29.55
C LYS A 198 17.33 6.07 -28.84
N ARG A 199 16.31 6.30 -28.01
CA ARG A 199 15.97 7.65 -27.53
C ARG A 199 16.08 7.86 -26.01
N CYS A 200 16.15 6.81 -25.20
CA CYS A 200 16.27 6.95 -23.76
C CYS A 200 17.71 6.73 -23.29
N SER A 201 18.23 7.65 -22.47
CA SER A 201 19.50 7.47 -21.74
C SER A 201 19.49 6.21 -20.85
N CYS A 202 18.30 5.79 -20.44
CA CYS A 202 18.03 4.59 -19.65
C CYS A 202 18.38 3.26 -20.38
N GLY A 203 18.36 3.22 -21.72
CA GLY A 203 18.69 2.03 -22.51
C GLY A 203 20.20 1.73 -22.63
N LYS A 204 21.08 2.69 -22.29
CA LYS A 204 22.55 2.55 -22.40
C LYS A 204 23.23 1.99 -21.15
N LYS A 205 22.50 1.85 -20.03
CA LYS A 205 23.09 1.54 -18.72
C LYS A 205 22.86 0.10 -18.22
N TYR A 206 22.01 -0.67 -18.91
CA TYR A 206 21.59 -2.02 -18.49
C TYR A 206 21.83 -3.11 -19.55
N TYR A 207 22.63 -2.80 -20.58
CA TYR A 207 23.20 -3.77 -21.53
C TYR A 207 24.59 -3.33 -21.93
#